data_AF-A0A8C9DXV6-F1
#
_entry.id   AF-A0A8C9DXV6-F1
#
_cell.length_a   1.000
_cell.length_b   1.000
_cell.length_c   1.000
_cell.angle_alpha   90.00
_cell.angle_beta   90.00
_cell.angle_gamma   90.00
#
_symmetry.space_group_name_H-M   'P 1'
#
loop_
_entity.id
_entity.type
_entity.pdbx_description
1 polymer ?
#
loop_
_entity_poly.entity_id
_entity_poly.type
_entity_poly.pdbx_seq_one_letter_code
_entity_poly.pdbx_strand_id
1 'polypeptide(L)'
;MSDYENEDECWSALEGFRVKLISIIDPARITPYLRQCKVLNPDDEEQVLSDPSLVIRKRKVGVLLDILQRTGHKGYVAFLESLELYYPQLYRKVTGKEPTRVFSMIIDASGESGLTQLLMSEVMKLQKKVQDLTARLGSKDDLVKELRVKDSLLRQHRERVQRLKEACEAGGRELQRCKDENYDLALRLARQSEERGAALTRNRDLQLEVDGLKHSLMKAEDECSVERRHTLKLKHAMEQRPSHELLWELQQEKALLQARVQELQASVQEGKPDQSSPYVQVLEEDWQQAQRDLQEQTATIFSLRKDLRQAEATRARCMEEKEMFELQCLALRKDSKMYKDRIEAILQQMEEVAIERDQAIMTREELHAQHARSLQDKDALRKQVRELSETADELQLQLFQREGQLLAAEGRLRWQQLDTSVLSSDLEDGSPRNSQELSLPQDLEEDAQLSDKGGPAIRESPEQPFVALQKDRLSLTPKDAGLSGGEPPEKEKGRRRLKESFENYRRKRALRKMQHGARQGEVDWENTTGSDNTDTEGS
;
A
#
# COMPACT_ATOMS: atom_id res chain seq x y z
N MET A 1 92.20 -39.26 -36.95
CA MET A 1 91.28 -40.35 -36.56
C MET A 1 90.80 -40.04 -35.15
N SER A 2 89.63 -39.40 -35.00
CA SER A 2 89.05 -39.07 -33.68
C SER A 2 87.53 -38.91 -33.67
N ASP A 3 86.83 -39.05 -34.80
CA ASP A 3 85.44 -38.60 -34.88
C ASP A 3 84.41 -39.73 -34.70
N TYR A 4 84.84 -40.99 -34.63
CA TYR A 4 83.95 -42.14 -34.44
C TYR A 4 83.78 -42.59 -32.98
N GLU A 5 84.62 -42.14 -32.05
CA GLU A 5 84.47 -42.44 -30.61
C GLU A 5 83.55 -41.46 -29.88
N ASN A 6 83.22 -40.32 -30.50
CA ASN A 6 82.44 -39.24 -29.88
C ASN A 6 80.92 -39.36 -30.15
N GLU A 7 80.49 -40.18 -31.12
CA GLU A 7 79.07 -40.28 -31.51
C GLU A 7 78.19 -40.98 -30.46
N ASP A 8 78.67 -42.12 -29.92
CA ASP A 8 77.95 -42.91 -28.91
C ASP A 8 77.91 -42.21 -27.55
N GLU A 9 78.95 -41.43 -27.23
CA GLU A 9 79.04 -40.67 -25.97
C GLU A 9 78.05 -39.48 -25.97
N CYS A 10 77.88 -38.81 -27.11
CA CYS A 10 76.92 -37.70 -27.28
C CYS A 10 75.46 -38.14 -27.03
N TRP A 11 75.01 -39.23 -27.64
CA TRP A 11 73.63 -39.74 -27.43
C TRP A 11 73.44 -40.35 -26.05
N SER A 12 74.46 -40.99 -25.48
CA SER A 12 74.42 -41.52 -24.11
C SER A 12 74.18 -40.41 -23.06
N ALA A 13 74.80 -39.24 -23.24
CA ALA A 13 74.55 -38.08 -22.39
C ALA A 13 73.10 -37.57 -22.51
N LEU A 14 72.52 -37.60 -23.70
CA LEU A 14 71.15 -37.16 -23.96
C LEU A 14 70.11 -38.15 -23.44
N GLU A 15 70.42 -39.44 -23.50
CA GLU A 15 69.60 -40.54 -22.99
C GLU A 15 69.37 -40.41 -21.47
N GLY A 16 70.37 -39.91 -20.72
CA GLY A 16 70.21 -39.56 -19.30
C GLY A 16 69.12 -38.52 -19.01
N PHE A 17 68.75 -37.70 -20.01
CA PHE A 17 67.66 -36.71 -19.92
C PHE A 17 66.37 -37.14 -20.63
N ARG A 18 66.31 -38.34 -21.20
CA ARG A 18 65.20 -38.80 -22.06
C ARG A 18 63.82 -38.61 -21.45
N VAL A 19 63.62 -39.00 -20.19
CA VAL A 19 62.33 -38.85 -19.50
C VAL A 19 61.83 -37.41 -19.49
N LYS A 20 62.77 -36.47 -19.27
CA LYS A 20 62.49 -35.04 -19.21
C LYS A 20 62.20 -34.48 -20.59
N LEU A 21 63.02 -34.83 -21.59
CA LEU A 21 62.82 -34.47 -22.99
C LEU A 21 61.43 -34.90 -23.48
N ILE A 22 61.11 -36.17 -23.30
CA ILE A 22 59.84 -36.79 -23.69
C ILE A 22 58.63 -36.14 -22.99
N SER A 23 58.79 -35.66 -21.76
CA SER A 23 57.68 -35.05 -21.01
C SER A 23 57.32 -33.63 -21.47
N ILE A 24 58.30 -32.88 -21.97
CA ILE A 24 58.18 -31.43 -22.22
C ILE A 24 58.02 -31.13 -23.71
N ILE A 25 58.69 -31.89 -24.58
CA ILE A 25 58.73 -31.60 -26.01
C ILE A 25 57.40 -31.92 -26.67
N ASP A 26 56.98 -31.00 -27.54
CA ASP A 26 55.97 -31.23 -28.57
C ASP A 26 56.65 -31.50 -29.91
N PRO A 27 56.54 -32.73 -30.46
CA PRO A 27 57.15 -33.10 -31.73
C PRO A 27 56.80 -32.14 -32.87
N ALA A 28 55.54 -31.69 -32.94
CA ALA A 28 55.04 -30.82 -34.01
C ALA A 28 55.76 -29.46 -34.08
N ARG A 29 56.45 -29.06 -32.99
CA ARG A 29 57.22 -27.82 -32.95
C ARG A 29 58.64 -27.99 -33.49
N ILE A 30 59.23 -29.19 -33.45
CA ILE A 30 60.64 -29.42 -33.79
C ILE A 30 60.84 -30.22 -35.08
N THR A 31 59.89 -31.06 -35.48
CA THR A 31 59.98 -31.84 -36.72
C THR A 31 60.14 -30.98 -37.99
N PRO A 32 59.55 -29.78 -38.13
CA PRO A 32 59.77 -28.96 -39.32
C PRO A 32 61.21 -28.48 -39.47
N TYR A 33 61.88 -28.17 -38.35
CA TYR A 33 63.28 -27.77 -38.32
C TYR A 33 64.20 -28.96 -38.63
N LEU A 34 63.91 -30.13 -38.04
CA LEU A 34 64.68 -31.37 -38.27
C LEU A 34 64.58 -31.84 -39.73
N ARG A 35 63.40 -31.69 -40.35
CA ARG A 35 63.21 -31.93 -41.79
C ARG A 35 64.05 -30.96 -42.64
N GLN A 36 64.09 -29.68 -42.27
CA GLN A 36 64.90 -28.67 -42.97
C GLN A 36 66.41 -28.94 -42.85
N CYS A 37 66.85 -29.58 -41.76
CA CYS A 37 68.22 -30.04 -41.55
C CYS A 37 68.55 -31.37 -42.28
N LYS A 38 67.58 -31.98 -42.99
CA LYS A 38 67.71 -33.28 -43.69
C LYS A 38 68.13 -34.44 -42.76
N VAL A 39 67.77 -34.36 -41.48
CA VAL A 39 67.97 -35.45 -40.49
C VAL A 39 66.68 -36.23 -40.20
N LEU A 40 65.55 -35.77 -40.73
CA LEU A 40 64.25 -36.39 -40.59
C LEU A 40 63.56 -36.42 -41.96
N ASN A 41 63.15 -37.60 -42.42
CA ASN A 41 62.43 -37.74 -43.69
C ASN A 41 60.96 -37.30 -43.54
N PRO A 42 60.28 -36.89 -44.63
CA PRO A 42 58.86 -36.56 -44.58
C PRO A 42 58.00 -37.74 -44.08
N ASP A 43 58.36 -38.98 -44.44
CA ASP A 43 57.67 -40.19 -43.98
C ASP A 43 57.86 -40.41 -42.48
N ASP A 44 59.07 -40.14 -41.96
CA ASP A 44 59.38 -40.21 -40.52
C ASP A 44 58.63 -39.13 -39.74
N GLU A 45 58.49 -37.92 -40.30
CA GLU A 45 57.69 -36.84 -39.71
C GLU A 45 56.20 -37.21 -39.66
N GLU A 46 55.64 -37.75 -40.74
CA GLU A 46 54.25 -38.20 -40.76
C GLU A 46 54.03 -39.36 -39.77
N GLN A 47 54.95 -40.31 -39.68
CA GLN A 47 54.90 -41.36 -38.67
C GLN A 47 54.87 -40.78 -37.25
N VAL A 48 55.74 -39.82 -36.92
CA VAL A 48 55.79 -39.23 -35.58
C VAL A 48 54.53 -38.39 -35.27
N LEU A 49 54.01 -37.64 -36.24
CA LEU A 49 52.90 -36.70 -36.02
C LEU A 49 51.52 -37.33 -36.15
N SER A 50 51.34 -38.24 -37.11
CA SER A 50 50.02 -38.71 -37.55
C SER A 50 49.73 -40.18 -37.24
N ASP A 51 50.72 -40.98 -36.81
CA ASP A 51 50.49 -42.40 -36.48
C ASP A 51 49.45 -42.56 -35.36
N PRO A 52 48.31 -43.23 -35.63
CA PRO A 52 47.28 -43.52 -34.63
C PRO A 52 47.77 -44.37 -33.46
N SER A 53 48.84 -45.15 -33.64
CA SER A 53 49.45 -45.99 -32.60
C SER A 53 50.18 -45.15 -31.53
N LEU A 54 50.62 -43.94 -31.88
CA LEU A 54 51.36 -43.02 -31.03
C LEU A 54 50.45 -41.96 -30.40
N VAL A 55 49.34 -42.35 -29.78
CA VAL A 55 48.33 -41.42 -29.19
C VAL A 55 48.94 -40.44 -28.18
N ILE A 56 49.91 -40.89 -27.38
CA ILE A 56 50.48 -40.11 -26.29
C ILE A 56 51.71 -39.34 -26.81
N ARG A 57 51.71 -38.00 -26.63
CA ARG A 57 52.85 -37.11 -26.97
C ARG A 57 54.21 -37.66 -26.54
N LYS A 58 54.26 -38.23 -25.33
CA LYS A 58 55.48 -38.83 -24.79
C LYS A 58 56.04 -39.95 -25.69
N ARG A 59 55.18 -40.84 -26.19
CA ARG A 59 55.60 -41.92 -27.11
C ARG A 59 56.06 -41.35 -28.44
N LYS A 60 55.39 -40.32 -28.97
CA LYS A 60 55.81 -39.61 -30.20
C LYS A 60 57.23 -39.03 -30.08
N VAL A 61 57.54 -38.36 -28.98
CA VAL A 61 58.91 -37.83 -28.75
C VAL A 61 59.92 -38.95 -28.58
N GLY A 62 59.55 -40.05 -27.90
CA GLY A 62 60.44 -41.21 -27.76
C GLY A 62 60.84 -41.81 -29.11
N VAL A 63 59.85 -42.06 -29.97
CA VAL A 63 60.08 -42.55 -31.34
C VAL A 63 60.89 -41.56 -32.17
N LEU A 64 60.61 -40.25 -32.04
CA LEU A 64 61.40 -39.22 -32.71
C LEU A 64 62.88 -39.24 -32.30
N LEU A 65 63.17 -39.42 -31.01
CA LEU A 65 64.55 -39.54 -30.52
C LEU A 65 65.23 -40.80 -31.08
N ASP A 66 64.51 -41.92 -31.15
CA ASP A 66 65.02 -43.18 -31.69
C ASP A 66 65.32 -43.07 -33.20
N ILE A 67 64.49 -42.34 -33.95
CA ILE A 67 64.71 -42.05 -35.37
C ILE A 67 65.96 -41.17 -35.54
N LEU A 68 66.09 -40.10 -34.75
CA LEU A 68 67.23 -39.18 -34.84
C LEU A 68 68.55 -39.85 -34.42
N GLN A 69 68.52 -40.76 -33.45
CA GLN A 69 69.69 -41.53 -33.04
C GLN A 69 70.28 -42.34 -34.21
N ARG A 70 69.43 -42.87 -35.10
CA ARG A 70 69.87 -43.62 -36.30
C ARG A 70 70.60 -42.77 -37.34
N THR A 71 70.54 -41.44 -37.20
CA THR A 71 71.24 -40.49 -38.09
C THR A 71 72.58 -40.02 -37.53
N GLY A 72 73.04 -40.63 -36.42
CA GLY A 72 74.36 -40.43 -35.84
C GLY A 72 74.59 -39.03 -35.28
N HIS A 73 75.82 -38.52 -35.40
CA HIS A 73 76.18 -37.20 -34.86
C HIS A 73 75.38 -36.05 -35.50
N LYS A 74 74.99 -36.17 -36.77
CA LYS A 74 74.18 -35.15 -37.46
C LYS A 74 72.80 -34.96 -36.83
N GLY A 75 72.14 -36.05 -36.46
CA GLY A 75 70.86 -36.01 -35.74
C GLY A 75 70.98 -35.39 -34.36
N TYR A 76 72.08 -35.69 -33.66
CA TYR A 76 72.36 -35.12 -32.34
C TYR A 76 72.49 -33.60 -32.38
N VAL A 77 73.32 -33.08 -33.29
CA VAL A 77 73.54 -31.63 -33.44
C VAL A 77 72.25 -30.93 -33.89
N ALA A 78 71.54 -31.47 -34.89
CA ALA A 78 70.29 -30.90 -35.37
C ALA A 78 69.18 -30.92 -34.29
N PHE A 79 69.14 -31.95 -33.44
CA PHE A 79 68.23 -32.01 -32.32
C PHE A 79 68.55 -30.95 -31.26
N LEU A 80 69.82 -30.79 -30.89
CA LEU A 80 70.25 -29.75 -29.97
C LEU A 80 69.94 -28.35 -30.49
N GLU A 81 70.21 -28.07 -31.77
CA GLU A 81 69.84 -26.82 -32.42
C GLU A 81 68.31 -26.57 -32.38
N SER A 82 67.50 -27.60 -32.61
CA SER A 82 66.03 -27.48 -32.48
C SER A 82 65.59 -27.16 -31.04
N LEU A 83 66.30 -27.67 -30.04
CA LEU A 83 66.05 -27.33 -28.64
C LEU A 83 66.47 -25.89 -28.33
N GLU A 84 67.58 -25.40 -28.88
CA GLU A 84 67.99 -24.00 -28.73
C GLU A 84 66.94 -23.03 -29.26
N LEU A 85 66.29 -23.38 -30.38
CA LEU A 85 65.26 -22.56 -31.01
C LEU A 85 63.92 -22.61 -30.25
N TYR A 86 63.40 -23.81 -29.95
CA TYR A 86 62.03 -23.97 -29.46
C TYR A 86 61.91 -24.19 -27.95
N TYR A 87 62.98 -24.65 -27.30
CA TYR A 87 63.00 -25.00 -25.87
C TYR A 87 64.33 -24.60 -25.19
N PRO A 88 64.69 -23.30 -25.16
CA PRO A 88 65.99 -22.84 -24.66
C PRO A 88 66.25 -23.24 -23.20
N GLN A 89 65.18 -23.33 -22.39
CA GLN A 89 65.25 -23.77 -20.99
C GLN A 89 65.54 -25.27 -20.85
N LEU A 90 65.14 -26.08 -21.84
CA LEU A 90 65.40 -27.51 -21.88
C LEU A 90 66.81 -27.77 -22.39
N TYR A 91 67.25 -27.04 -23.41
CA TYR A 91 68.63 -27.07 -23.89
C TYR A 91 69.64 -26.83 -22.77
N ARG A 92 69.50 -25.71 -22.03
CA ARG A 92 70.40 -25.37 -20.90
C ARG A 92 70.49 -26.49 -19.85
N LYS A 93 69.38 -27.21 -19.63
CA LYS A 93 69.31 -28.31 -18.66
C LYS A 93 69.97 -29.60 -19.13
N VAL A 94 70.11 -29.80 -20.45
CA VAL A 94 70.68 -31.01 -21.05
C VAL A 94 72.17 -30.82 -21.32
N THR A 95 72.56 -29.64 -21.82
CA THR A 95 73.96 -29.36 -22.21
C THR A 95 74.75 -28.60 -21.15
N GLY A 96 74.07 -27.97 -20.18
CA GLY A 96 74.70 -27.09 -19.19
C GLY A 96 75.20 -25.75 -19.75
N LYS A 97 74.97 -25.48 -21.04
CA LYS A 97 75.46 -24.29 -21.77
C LYS A 97 74.31 -23.34 -22.08
N GLU A 98 74.64 -22.07 -22.29
CA GLU A 98 73.67 -21.11 -22.82
C GLU A 98 73.40 -21.37 -24.31
N PRO A 99 72.14 -21.22 -24.78
CA PRO A 99 71.81 -21.37 -26.20
C PRO A 99 72.56 -20.34 -27.05
N THR A 100 73.45 -20.82 -27.92
CA THR A 100 74.30 -20.00 -28.78
C THR A 100 73.60 -19.58 -30.07
N ARG A 101 72.57 -20.31 -30.50
CA ARG A 101 71.76 -20.11 -31.71
C ARG A 101 72.57 -20.04 -33.00
N VAL A 102 73.67 -20.79 -33.03
CA VAL A 102 74.50 -20.97 -34.22
C VAL A 102 73.93 -22.18 -34.96
N PHE A 103 72.92 -21.94 -35.78
CA PHE A 103 72.18 -22.97 -36.51
C PHE A 103 72.97 -23.48 -37.73
N SER A 104 74.05 -24.20 -37.48
CA SER A 104 74.98 -24.71 -38.49
C SER A 104 74.35 -25.76 -39.40
N MET A 105 73.53 -26.67 -38.86
CA MET A 105 73.01 -27.81 -39.63
C MET A 105 71.99 -27.39 -40.70
N ILE A 106 71.12 -26.43 -40.39
CA ILE A 106 70.16 -25.90 -41.36
C ILE A 106 70.84 -25.04 -42.44
N ILE A 107 71.88 -24.28 -42.07
CA ILE A 107 72.65 -23.47 -43.02
C ILE A 107 73.42 -24.38 -43.99
N ASP A 108 74.05 -25.45 -43.48
CA ASP A 108 74.74 -26.43 -44.34
C ASP A 108 73.76 -27.22 -45.23
N ALA A 109 72.56 -27.55 -44.72
CA ALA A 109 71.59 -28.35 -45.46
C ALA A 109 70.73 -27.57 -46.46
N SER A 110 70.36 -26.33 -46.12
CA SER A 110 69.35 -25.51 -46.82
C SER A 110 69.79 -24.06 -47.10
N GLY A 111 70.98 -23.64 -46.69
CA GLY A 111 71.48 -22.27 -46.83
C GLY A 111 70.86 -21.28 -45.85
N GLU A 112 71.45 -20.08 -45.76
CA GLU A 112 70.97 -18.97 -44.91
C GLU A 112 69.55 -18.50 -45.31
N SER A 113 69.20 -18.60 -46.59
CA SER A 113 67.87 -18.30 -47.10
C SER A 113 66.81 -19.28 -46.57
N GLY A 114 67.16 -20.57 -46.42
CA GLY A 114 66.28 -21.58 -45.84
C GLY A 114 65.97 -21.34 -44.36
N LEU A 115 66.98 -20.95 -43.58
CA LEU A 115 66.80 -20.55 -42.18
C LEU A 115 65.91 -19.29 -42.06
N THR A 116 66.16 -18.29 -42.90
CA THR A 116 65.39 -17.04 -42.91
C THR A 116 63.92 -17.29 -43.25
N GLN A 117 63.64 -18.16 -44.23
CA GLN A 117 62.28 -18.52 -44.62
C GLN A 117 61.54 -19.28 -43.49
N LEU A 118 62.22 -20.21 -42.82
CA LEU A 118 61.65 -20.92 -41.66
C LEU A 118 61.28 -19.94 -40.55
N LEU A 119 62.21 -19.06 -40.15
CA LEU A 119 61.97 -18.07 -39.11
C LEU A 119 60.84 -17.10 -39.47
N MET A 120 60.80 -16.60 -40.71
CA MET A 120 59.73 -15.72 -41.18
C MET A 120 58.36 -16.43 -41.10
N SER A 121 58.29 -17.69 -41.52
CA SER A 121 57.05 -18.48 -41.44
C SER A 121 56.59 -18.69 -39.99
N GLU A 122 57.52 -18.92 -39.05
CA GLU A 122 57.22 -19.06 -37.63
C GLU A 122 56.77 -17.73 -37.00
N VAL A 123 57.39 -16.60 -37.38
CA VAL A 123 56.96 -15.26 -36.95
C VAL A 123 55.54 -14.96 -37.44
N MET A 124 55.23 -15.26 -38.71
CA MET A 124 53.87 -15.09 -39.25
C MET A 124 52.85 -15.97 -38.51
N LYS A 125 53.18 -17.24 -38.21
CA LYS A 125 52.34 -18.13 -37.40
C LYS A 125 52.10 -17.59 -35.99
N LEU A 126 53.15 -17.07 -35.34
CA LEU A 126 53.03 -16.47 -34.01
C LEU A 126 52.19 -15.19 -34.04
N GLN A 127 52.38 -14.31 -35.03
CA GLN A 127 51.58 -13.11 -35.20
C GLN A 127 50.10 -13.45 -35.40
N LYS A 128 49.80 -14.47 -36.21
CA LYS A 128 48.42 -14.96 -36.40
C LYS A 128 47.84 -15.54 -35.11
N LYS A 129 48.60 -16.34 -34.35
CA LYS A 129 48.17 -16.86 -33.04
C LYS A 129 47.88 -15.73 -32.05
N VAL A 130 48.71 -14.68 -32.02
CA VAL A 130 48.49 -13.52 -31.15
C VAL A 130 47.18 -12.82 -31.55
N GLN A 131 46.94 -12.57 -32.84
CA GLN A 131 45.68 -11.98 -33.31
C GLN A 131 44.46 -12.83 -32.91
N ASP A 132 44.53 -14.16 -33.09
CA ASP A 132 43.43 -15.06 -32.76
C ASP A 132 43.19 -15.13 -31.23
N LEU A 133 44.24 -15.08 -30.41
CA LEU A 133 44.12 -15.02 -28.95
C LEU A 133 43.53 -13.68 -28.49
N THR A 134 43.94 -12.57 -29.09
CA THR A 134 43.38 -11.24 -28.81
C THR A 134 41.89 -11.19 -29.16
N ALA A 135 41.49 -11.73 -30.33
CA ALA A 135 40.09 -11.81 -30.71
C ALA A 135 39.26 -12.68 -29.74
N ARG A 136 39.82 -13.83 -29.30
CA ARG A 136 39.19 -14.70 -28.29
C ARG A 136 39.11 -14.06 -26.90
N LEU A 137 40.07 -13.21 -26.56
CA LEU A 137 40.05 -12.47 -25.29
C LEU A 137 38.97 -11.38 -25.33
N GLY A 138 38.88 -10.64 -26.43
CA GLY A 138 37.81 -9.66 -26.66
C GLY A 138 36.41 -10.26 -26.57
N SER A 139 36.17 -11.42 -27.20
CA SER A 139 34.86 -12.07 -27.12
C SER A 139 34.51 -12.57 -25.72
N LYS A 140 35.51 -12.98 -24.93
CA LYS A 140 35.31 -13.32 -23.51
C LYS A 140 35.00 -12.09 -22.67
N ASP A 141 35.67 -10.96 -22.92
CA ASP A 141 35.40 -9.71 -22.20
C ASP A 141 33.98 -9.20 -22.49
N ASP A 142 33.51 -9.33 -23.73
CA ASP A 142 32.14 -8.96 -24.09
C ASP A 142 31.11 -9.87 -23.42
N LEU A 143 31.37 -11.19 -23.36
CA LEU A 143 30.53 -12.12 -22.59
C LEU A 143 30.50 -11.75 -21.10
N VAL A 144 31.64 -11.36 -20.52
CA VAL A 144 31.69 -10.91 -19.12
C VAL A 144 30.86 -9.64 -18.91
N LYS A 145 30.92 -8.67 -19.83
CA LYS A 145 30.06 -7.47 -19.77
C LYS A 145 28.58 -7.84 -19.83
N GLU A 146 28.19 -8.73 -20.73
CA GLU A 146 26.80 -9.20 -20.85
C GLU A 146 26.31 -9.89 -19.56
N LEU A 147 27.13 -10.77 -18.98
CA LEU A 147 26.81 -11.43 -17.71
C LEU A 147 26.66 -10.44 -16.55
N ARG A 148 27.48 -9.38 -16.50
CA ARG A 148 27.34 -8.32 -15.49
C ARG A 148 26.00 -7.58 -15.62
N VAL A 149 25.56 -7.29 -16.84
CA VAL A 149 24.25 -6.67 -17.09
C VAL A 149 23.12 -7.62 -16.65
N LYS A 150 23.17 -8.89 -17.03
CA LYS A 150 22.19 -9.90 -16.61
C LYS A 150 22.12 -10.05 -15.09
N ASP A 151 23.27 -10.08 -14.41
CA ASP A 151 23.31 -10.13 -12.94
C ASP A 151 22.69 -8.87 -12.30
N SER A 152 22.93 -7.69 -12.87
CA SER A 152 22.29 -6.45 -12.41
C SER A 152 20.78 -6.45 -12.53
N LEU A 153 20.25 -6.94 -13.66
CA LEU A 153 18.82 -7.10 -13.87
C LEU A 153 18.22 -8.14 -12.92
N LEU A 154 18.90 -9.27 -12.72
CA LEU A 154 18.47 -10.29 -11.76
C LEU A 154 18.41 -9.75 -10.33
N ARG A 155 19.37 -8.92 -9.92
CA ARG A 155 19.33 -8.23 -8.62
C ARG A 155 18.12 -7.31 -8.50
N GLN A 156 17.86 -6.46 -9.50
CA GLN A 156 16.67 -5.60 -9.50
C GLN A 156 15.36 -6.39 -9.43
N HIS A 157 15.25 -7.50 -10.16
CA HIS A 157 14.09 -8.39 -10.09
C HIS A 157 13.94 -9.03 -8.71
N ARG A 158 15.03 -9.50 -8.09
CA ARG A 158 15.01 -10.06 -6.73
C ARG A 158 14.53 -9.03 -5.71
N GLU A 159 15.03 -7.80 -5.77
CA GLU A 159 14.58 -6.72 -4.89
C GLU A 159 13.10 -6.39 -5.10
N ARG A 160 12.61 -6.35 -6.35
CA ARG A 160 11.19 -6.11 -6.63
C ARG A 160 10.32 -7.22 -6.05
N VAL A 161 10.74 -8.48 -6.17
CA VAL A 161 10.03 -9.61 -5.57
C VAL A 161 10.04 -9.51 -4.04
N GLN A 162 11.16 -9.12 -3.44
CA GLN A 162 11.26 -8.95 -1.99
C GLN A 162 10.32 -7.85 -1.48
N ARG A 163 10.31 -6.68 -2.13
CA ARG A 163 9.38 -5.59 -1.78
C ARG A 163 7.91 -6.02 -1.89
N LEU A 164 7.57 -6.80 -2.91
CA LEU A 164 6.20 -7.32 -3.07
C LEU A 164 5.84 -8.32 -1.96
N LYS A 165 6.77 -9.19 -1.56
CA LYS A 165 6.55 -10.11 -0.42
C LYS A 165 6.32 -9.34 0.87
N GLU A 166 7.15 -8.35 1.17
CA GLU A 166 7.02 -7.51 2.37
C GLU A 166 5.68 -6.75 2.39
N ALA A 167 5.24 -6.23 1.25
CA ALA A 167 3.93 -5.60 1.11
C ALA A 167 2.77 -6.59 1.33
N CYS A 168 2.88 -7.82 0.78
CA CYS A 168 1.89 -8.86 1.01
C CYS A 168 1.84 -9.28 2.49
N GLU A 169 2.99 -9.41 3.16
CA GLU A 169 3.06 -9.73 4.59
C GLU A 169 2.51 -8.59 5.45
N ALA A 170 2.78 -7.33 5.09
CA ALA A 170 2.22 -6.16 5.75
C ALA A 170 0.68 -6.15 5.64
N GLY A 171 0.15 -6.30 4.43
CA GLY A 171 -1.29 -6.41 4.20
C GLY A 171 -1.92 -7.63 4.92
N GLY A 172 -1.19 -8.74 5.01
CA GLY A 172 -1.60 -9.91 5.80
C GLY A 172 -1.72 -9.61 7.30
N ARG A 173 -0.77 -8.85 7.87
CA ARG A 173 -0.82 -8.40 9.27
C ARG A 173 -1.98 -7.45 9.52
N GLU A 174 -2.22 -6.49 8.63
CA GLU A 174 -3.36 -5.57 8.73
C GLU A 174 -4.69 -6.30 8.65
N LEU A 175 -4.83 -7.24 7.70
CA LEU A 175 -6.02 -8.08 7.59
C LEU A 175 -6.28 -8.87 8.87
N GLN A 176 -5.23 -9.39 9.52
CA GLN A 176 -5.38 -10.08 10.79
C GLN A 176 -5.88 -9.15 11.90
N ARG A 177 -5.28 -7.95 12.04
CA ARG A 177 -5.76 -6.94 12.99
C ARG A 177 -7.23 -6.60 12.78
N CYS A 178 -7.63 -6.34 11.54
CA CYS A 178 -9.03 -6.03 11.22
C CYS A 178 -9.97 -7.21 11.55
N LYS A 179 -9.52 -8.46 11.38
CA LYS A 179 -10.30 -9.63 11.80
C LYS A 179 -10.46 -9.67 13.32
N ASP A 180 -9.38 -9.47 14.06
CA ASP A 180 -9.38 -9.50 15.52
C ASP A 180 -10.30 -8.39 16.08
N GLU A 181 -10.19 -7.17 15.55
CA GLU A 181 -11.09 -6.04 15.89
C GLU A 181 -12.56 -6.35 15.57
N ASN A 182 -12.83 -7.01 14.44
CA ASN A 182 -14.19 -7.43 14.06
C ASN A 182 -14.73 -8.48 15.04
N TYR A 183 -13.91 -9.46 15.44
CA TYR A 183 -14.29 -10.43 16.47
C TYR A 183 -14.55 -9.75 17.82
N ASP A 184 -13.74 -8.77 18.22
CA ASP A 184 -13.96 -7.99 19.45
C ASP A 184 -15.24 -7.16 19.40
N LEU A 185 -15.55 -6.56 18.24
CA LEU A 185 -16.81 -5.85 18.03
C LEU A 185 -18.01 -6.80 18.07
N ALA A 186 -17.91 -7.97 17.41
CA ALA A 186 -18.96 -8.98 17.44
C ALA A 186 -19.22 -9.48 18.88
N LEU A 187 -18.16 -9.71 19.66
CA LEU A 187 -18.27 -10.11 21.05
C LEU A 187 -18.92 -9.02 21.92
N ARG A 188 -18.54 -7.76 21.72
CA ARG A 188 -19.17 -6.61 22.41
C ARG A 188 -20.64 -6.48 22.05
N LEU A 189 -21.00 -6.62 20.77
CA LEU A 189 -22.39 -6.58 20.32
C LEU A 189 -23.21 -7.74 20.92
N ALA A 190 -22.65 -8.95 20.98
CA ALA A 190 -23.30 -10.09 21.61
C ALA A 190 -23.59 -9.81 23.09
N ARG A 191 -22.60 -9.35 23.86
CA ARG A 191 -22.76 -8.97 25.27
C ARG A 191 -23.83 -7.90 25.47
N GLN A 192 -23.79 -6.83 24.69
CA GLN A 192 -24.80 -5.76 24.75
C GLN A 192 -26.20 -6.28 24.41
N SER A 193 -26.32 -7.23 23.48
CA SER A 193 -27.60 -7.85 23.14
C SER A 193 -28.15 -8.73 24.27
N GLU A 194 -27.28 -9.45 24.97
CA GLU A 194 -27.64 -10.25 26.16
C GLU A 194 -28.06 -9.33 27.32
N GLU A 195 -27.30 -8.28 27.62
CA GLU A 195 -27.62 -7.29 28.64
C GLU A 195 -28.95 -6.59 28.36
N ARG A 196 -29.18 -6.20 27.09
CA ARG A 196 -30.47 -5.65 26.65
C ARG A 196 -31.60 -6.67 26.86
N GLY A 197 -31.38 -7.94 26.52
CA GLY A 197 -32.33 -9.02 26.76
C GLY A 197 -32.68 -9.13 28.25
N ALA A 198 -31.68 -9.15 29.12
CA ALA A 198 -31.85 -9.22 30.57
C ALA A 198 -32.54 -7.98 31.15
N ALA A 199 -32.27 -6.78 30.63
CA ALA A 199 -32.96 -5.57 31.03
C ALA A 199 -34.45 -5.61 30.61
N LEU A 200 -34.75 -6.13 29.42
CA LEU A 200 -36.12 -6.29 28.93
C LEU A 200 -36.91 -7.31 29.77
N THR A 201 -36.31 -8.44 30.15
CA THR A 201 -36.98 -9.41 31.03
C THR A 201 -37.28 -8.81 32.40
N ARG A 202 -36.29 -8.13 33.02
CA ARG A 202 -36.51 -7.41 34.30
C ARG A 202 -37.59 -6.35 34.20
N ASN A 203 -37.64 -5.60 33.10
CA ASN A 203 -38.70 -4.60 32.88
C ASN A 203 -40.08 -5.26 32.79
N ARG A 204 -40.17 -6.42 32.12
CA ARG A 204 -41.41 -7.19 32.05
C ARG A 204 -41.84 -7.69 33.42
N ASP A 205 -40.92 -8.19 34.23
CA ASP A 205 -41.19 -8.67 35.59
C ASP A 205 -41.69 -7.53 36.49
N LEU A 206 -41.03 -6.37 36.47
CA LEU A 206 -41.48 -5.18 37.20
C LEU A 206 -42.86 -4.69 36.73
N GLN A 207 -43.15 -4.77 35.44
CA GLN A 207 -44.48 -4.44 34.93
C GLN A 207 -45.56 -5.38 35.49
N LEU A 208 -45.27 -6.69 35.58
CA LEU A 208 -46.18 -7.66 36.19
C LEU A 208 -46.38 -7.38 37.68
N GLU A 209 -45.33 -6.98 38.40
CA GLU A 209 -45.42 -6.60 39.81
C GLU A 209 -46.28 -5.34 40.00
N VAL A 210 -46.09 -4.30 39.17
CA VAL A 210 -46.91 -3.09 39.16
C VAL A 210 -48.38 -3.43 38.91
N ASP A 211 -48.67 -4.28 37.94
CA ASP A 211 -50.05 -4.68 37.63
C ASP A 211 -50.68 -5.48 38.79
N GLY A 212 -49.88 -6.29 39.50
CA GLY A 212 -50.28 -6.98 40.73
C GLY A 212 -50.58 -6.01 41.88
N LEU A 213 -49.71 -5.02 42.11
CA LEU A 213 -49.90 -3.99 43.13
C LEU A 213 -51.12 -3.12 42.84
N LYS A 214 -51.37 -2.76 41.59
CA LYS A 214 -52.60 -2.04 41.18
C LYS A 214 -53.87 -2.83 41.51
N HIS A 215 -53.88 -4.12 41.23
CA HIS A 215 -55.03 -4.98 41.60
C HIS A 215 -55.19 -5.07 43.13
N SER A 216 -54.09 -5.17 43.87
CA SER A 216 -54.15 -5.19 45.34
C SER A 216 -54.66 -3.88 45.92
N LEU A 217 -54.22 -2.74 45.36
CA LEU A 217 -54.69 -1.41 45.76
C LEU A 217 -56.19 -1.26 45.49
N MET A 218 -56.64 -1.61 44.28
CA MET A 218 -58.05 -1.56 43.91
C MET A 218 -58.93 -2.40 44.86
N LYS A 219 -58.49 -3.61 45.20
CA LYS A 219 -59.19 -4.45 46.20
C LYS A 219 -59.28 -3.77 47.57
N ALA A 220 -58.18 -3.20 48.07
CA ALA A 220 -58.17 -2.50 49.36
C ALA A 220 -59.04 -1.23 49.34
N GLU A 221 -59.07 -0.50 48.23
CA GLU A 221 -59.94 0.66 48.03
C GLU A 221 -61.42 0.26 48.02
N ASP A 222 -61.77 -0.83 47.34
CA ASP A 222 -63.12 -1.39 47.32
C ASP A 222 -63.56 -1.84 48.73
N GLU A 223 -62.70 -2.54 49.46
CA GLU A 223 -62.94 -2.93 50.86
C GLU A 223 -63.15 -1.70 51.75
N CYS A 224 -62.30 -0.67 51.64
CA CYS A 224 -62.46 0.58 52.38
C CYS A 224 -63.76 1.31 52.02
N SER A 225 -64.17 1.29 50.75
CA SER A 225 -65.45 1.82 50.28
C SER A 225 -66.64 1.10 50.92
N VAL A 226 -66.58 -0.23 51.00
CA VAL A 226 -67.61 -1.06 51.65
C VAL A 226 -67.68 -0.74 53.14
N GLU A 227 -66.54 -0.69 53.83
CA GLU A 227 -66.47 -0.37 55.26
C GLU A 227 -66.93 1.06 55.58
N ARG A 228 -66.59 2.03 54.73
CA ARG A 228 -67.12 3.41 54.84
C ARG A 228 -68.64 3.42 54.69
N ARG A 229 -69.19 2.70 53.71
CA ARG A 229 -70.64 2.56 53.53
C ARG A 229 -71.29 1.89 54.74
N HIS A 230 -70.68 0.85 55.30
CA HIS A 230 -71.16 0.18 56.52
C HIS A 230 -71.15 1.15 57.71
N THR A 231 -70.04 1.87 57.91
CA THR A 231 -69.89 2.86 58.98
C THR A 231 -70.91 3.99 58.86
N LEU A 232 -71.15 4.49 57.64
CA LEU A 232 -72.17 5.51 57.38
C LEU A 232 -73.58 5.01 57.71
N LYS A 233 -73.92 3.78 57.30
CA LYS A 233 -75.19 3.14 57.67
C LYS A 233 -75.34 3.01 59.18
N LEU A 234 -74.26 2.62 59.88
CA LEU A 234 -74.25 2.50 61.34
C LEU A 234 -74.44 3.85 62.02
N LYS A 235 -73.72 4.89 61.57
CA LYS A 235 -73.88 6.26 62.06
C LYS A 235 -75.29 6.77 61.87
N HIS A 236 -75.86 6.57 60.67
CA HIS A 236 -77.24 6.96 60.41
C HIS A 236 -78.23 6.22 61.33
N ALA A 237 -78.03 4.91 61.55
CA ALA A 237 -78.84 4.15 62.50
C ALA A 237 -78.69 4.64 63.95
N MET A 238 -77.49 5.14 64.33
CA MET A 238 -77.27 5.77 65.64
C MET A 238 -77.94 7.14 65.75
N GLU A 239 -77.93 7.96 64.70
CA GLU A 239 -78.58 9.27 64.65
C GLU A 239 -80.11 9.15 64.69
N GLN A 240 -80.68 8.11 64.07
CA GLN A 240 -82.11 7.80 64.14
C GLN A 240 -82.54 7.22 65.49
N ARG A 241 -81.59 6.95 66.40
CA ARG A 241 -81.89 6.48 67.75
C ARG A 241 -82.25 7.70 68.61
N PRO A 242 -83.40 7.71 69.30
CA PRO A 242 -83.74 8.82 70.19
C PRO A 242 -82.64 9.00 71.24
N SER A 243 -82.16 10.24 71.41
CA SER A 243 -81.02 10.53 72.28
C SER A 243 -81.32 10.11 73.71
N HIS A 244 -80.30 9.66 74.44
CA HIS A 244 -80.50 9.23 75.83
C HIS A 244 -81.00 10.38 76.70
N GLU A 245 -80.60 11.61 76.37
CA GLU A 245 -81.10 12.86 76.94
C GLU A 245 -82.57 13.09 76.57
N LEU A 246 -82.99 12.95 75.31
CA LEU A 246 -84.41 13.09 74.95
C LEU A 246 -85.28 11.99 75.58
N LEU A 247 -84.77 10.76 75.66
CA LEU A 247 -85.44 9.68 76.38
C LEU A 247 -85.54 9.99 77.88
N TRP A 248 -84.47 10.52 78.47
CA TRP A 248 -84.43 10.94 79.88
C TRP A 248 -85.32 12.15 80.15
N GLU A 249 -85.35 13.14 79.26
CA GLU A 249 -86.24 14.30 79.28
C GLU A 249 -87.68 13.88 79.12
N LEU A 250 -88.02 13.00 78.18
CA LEU A 250 -89.37 12.43 78.07
C LEU A 250 -89.75 11.62 79.31
N GLN A 251 -88.78 10.97 79.94
CA GLN A 251 -88.98 10.20 81.16
C GLN A 251 -89.10 11.11 82.40
N GLN A 252 -88.39 12.24 82.40
CA GLN A 252 -88.47 13.32 83.38
C GLN A 252 -89.75 14.14 83.21
N GLU A 253 -90.18 14.44 81.98
CA GLU A 253 -91.46 15.05 81.63
C GLU A 253 -92.60 14.12 81.97
N LYS A 254 -92.46 12.80 81.74
CA LYS A 254 -93.41 11.82 82.26
C LYS A 254 -93.46 11.88 83.79
N ALA A 255 -92.32 11.95 84.47
CA ALA A 255 -92.25 12.08 85.92
C ALA A 255 -92.75 13.44 86.43
N LEU A 256 -92.56 14.52 85.67
CA LEU A 256 -93.02 15.88 85.95
C LEU A 256 -94.49 16.03 85.64
N LEU A 257 -95.03 15.40 84.62
CA LEU A 257 -96.47 15.33 84.35
C LEU A 257 -97.14 14.46 85.41
N GLN A 258 -96.50 13.38 85.85
CA GLN A 258 -96.93 12.60 87.02
C GLN A 258 -96.87 13.46 88.30
N ALA A 259 -95.78 14.21 88.50
CA ALA A 259 -95.63 15.15 89.61
C ALA A 259 -96.55 16.35 89.47
N ARG A 260 -96.94 16.77 88.27
CA ARG A 260 -97.89 17.86 88.00
C ARG A 260 -99.31 17.40 88.16
N VAL A 261 -99.61 16.13 87.90
CA VAL A 261 -100.85 15.49 88.34
C VAL A 261 -100.88 15.41 89.87
N GLN A 262 -99.75 15.14 90.53
CA GLN A 262 -99.62 15.15 92.00
C GLN A 262 -99.53 16.57 92.60
N GLU A 263 -99.04 17.57 91.87
CA GLU A 263 -98.98 18.97 92.26
C GLU A 263 -100.27 19.68 91.93
N LEU A 264 -101.00 19.38 90.86
CA LEU A 264 -102.39 19.82 90.73
C LEU A 264 -103.26 19.22 91.85
N GLN A 265 -102.82 18.10 92.45
CA GLN A 265 -103.34 17.58 93.72
C GLN A 265 -102.75 18.27 94.97
N ALA A 266 -101.60 18.96 94.90
CA ALA A 266 -100.90 19.58 96.05
C ALA A 266 -100.78 21.12 96.01
N SER A 267 -101.11 21.78 94.91
CA SER A 267 -100.99 23.23 94.65
C SER A 267 -102.25 23.99 95.08
N VAL A 268 -102.92 23.47 96.10
CA VAL A 268 -103.85 24.19 96.96
C VAL A 268 -103.09 25.03 98.00
N GLN A 269 -101.75 24.95 98.09
CA GLN A 269 -101.00 25.76 99.05
C GLN A 269 -99.81 26.49 98.39
N GLU A 270 -99.91 27.81 98.52
CA GLU A 270 -99.10 28.95 98.10
C GLU A 270 -97.57 28.86 98.21
N GLY A 271 -96.89 29.74 97.45
CA GLY A 271 -95.85 30.62 98.06
C GLY A 271 -94.47 30.69 97.41
N LYS A 272 -94.30 31.54 96.39
CA LYS A 272 -93.05 32.34 96.14
C LYS A 272 -92.85 33.35 97.30
N PRO A 273 -91.69 34.02 97.55
CA PRO A 273 -90.73 34.65 96.62
C PRO A 273 -89.24 34.42 97.02
N ASP A 274 -88.19 34.65 96.22
CA ASP A 274 -87.69 35.77 95.39
C ASP A 274 -86.86 36.85 96.14
N GLN A 275 -85.78 37.27 95.47
CA GLN A 275 -85.02 38.55 95.55
C GLN A 275 -83.63 38.63 96.25
N SER A 276 -82.61 38.56 95.38
CA SER A 276 -81.55 39.57 95.13
C SER A 276 -80.99 40.39 96.31
N SER A 277 -79.74 40.06 96.68
CA SER A 277 -78.85 40.83 97.54
C SER A 277 -77.73 41.51 96.72
N PRO A 278 -77.35 42.77 97.00
CA PRO A 278 -76.35 43.54 96.23
C PRO A 278 -74.93 42.96 96.24
N TYR A 279 -74.61 42.02 97.13
CA TYR A 279 -73.36 41.24 97.11
C TYR A 279 -73.31 40.23 95.95
N VAL A 280 -74.48 39.75 95.51
CA VAL A 280 -74.63 38.85 94.36
C VAL A 280 -74.33 39.61 93.06
N GLN A 281 -74.69 40.89 92.97
CA GLN A 281 -74.40 41.73 91.80
C GLN A 281 -72.90 41.97 91.57
N VAL A 282 -72.10 42.23 92.62
CA VAL A 282 -70.64 42.42 92.47
C VAL A 282 -69.93 41.12 92.05
N LEU A 283 -70.35 39.98 92.61
CA LEU A 283 -69.84 38.67 92.18
C LEU A 283 -70.28 38.30 90.76
N GLU A 284 -71.47 38.72 90.35
CA GLU A 284 -71.95 38.61 88.97
C GLU A 284 -71.13 39.48 88.00
N GLU A 285 -70.76 40.70 88.39
CA GLU A 285 -69.92 41.61 87.60
C GLU A 285 -68.48 41.09 87.42
N ASP A 286 -67.83 40.62 88.50
CA ASP A 286 -66.48 40.02 88.45
C ASP A 286 -66.46 38.73 87.64
N TRP A 287 -67.51 37.90 87.75
CA TRP A 287 -67.67 36.71 86.93
C TRP A 287 -67.85 37.06 85.45
N GLN A 288 -68.65 38.09 85.14
CA GLN A 288 -68.81 38.59 83.77
C GLN A 288 -67.50 39.16 83.20
N GLN A 289 -66.67 39.81 84.03
CA GLN A 289 -65.36 40.32 83.60
C GLN A 289 -64.39 39.17 83.29
N ALA A 290 -64.25 38.19 84.19
CA ALA A 290 -63.42 37.01 83.95
C ALA A 290 -63.88 36.19 82.73
N GLN A 291 -65.19 36.13 82.49
CA GLN A 291 -65.76 35.49 81.31
C GLN A 291 -65.40 36.24 80.02
N ARG A 292 -65.44 37.58 80.02
CA ARG A 292 -65.01 38.41 78.88
C ARG A 292 -63.51 38.23 78.60
N ASP A 293 -62.67 38.26 79.63
CA ASP A 293 -61.22 38.05 79.48
C ASP A 293 -60.90 36.64 78.92
N LEU A 294 -61.60 35.60 79.39
CA LEU A 294 -61.47 34.24 78.84
C LEU A 294 -61.96 34.15 77.39
N GLN A 295 -63.03 34.86 77.03
CA GLN A 295 -63.53 34.93 75.65
C GLN A 295 -62.51 35.64 74.74
N GLU A 296 -61.89 36.73 75.19
CA GLU A 296 -60.83 37.44 74.46
C GLU A 296 -59.56 36.58 74.30
N GLN A 297 -59.13 35.90 75.36
CA GLN A 297 -58.01 34.94 75.29
C GLN A 297 -58.32 33.78 74.34
N THR A 298 -59.55 33.29 74.35
CA THR A 298 -59.98 32.23 73.43
C THR A 298 -59.98 32.74 71.98
N ALA A 299 -60.50 33.95 71.74
CA ALA A 299 -60.51 34.58 70.42
C ALA A 299 -59.08 34.81 69.87
N THR A 300 -58.16 35.27 70.71
CA THR A 300 -56.74 35.44 70.34
C THR A 300 -56.04 34.12 70.08
N ILE A 301 -56.33 33.06 70.85
CA ILE A 301 -55.81 31.71 70.55
C ILE A 301 -56.34 31.21 69.19
N PHE A 302 -57.60 31.48 68.86
CA PHE A 302 -58.17 31.11 67.56
C PHE A 302 -57.53 31.86 66.40
N SER A 303 -57.28 33.16 66.51
CA SER A 303 -56.58 33.93 65.47
C SER A 303 -55.15 33.44 65.27
N LEU A 304 -54.38 33.28 66.35
CA LEU A 304 -53.01 32.77 66.28
C LEU A 304 -52.91 31.37 65.66
N ARG A 305 -53.86 30.48 65.96
CA ARG A 305 -53.92 29.14 65.33
C ARG A 305 -54.30 29.22 63.86
N LYS A 306 -55.10 30.21 63.44
CA LYS A 306 -55.41 30.42 62.02
C LYS A 306 -54.17 30.93 61.29
N ASP A 307 -53.47 31.89 61.86
CA ASP A 307 -52.26 32.49 61.29
C ASP A 307 -51.11 31.46 61.20
N LEU A 308 -50.94 30.60 62.22
CA LEU A 308 -49.97 29.51 62.18
C LEU A 308 -50.24 28.55 61.01
N ARG A 309 -51.49 28.13 60.81
CA ARG A 309 -51.86 27.24 59.69
C ARG A 309 -51.63 27.92 58.34
N GLN A 310 -51.90 29.22 58.23
CA GLN A 310 -51.61 29.99 57.01
C GLN A 310 -50.10 30.10 56.76
N ALA A 311 -49.29 30.32 57.81
CA ALA A 311 -47.84 30.33 57.72
C ALA A 311 -47.27 28.95 57.35
N GLU A 312 -47.84 27.86 57.87
CA GLU A 312 -47.46 26.49 57.50
C GLU A 312 -47.80 26.17 56.04
N ALA A 313 -49.00 26.56 55.58
CA ALA A 313 -49.41 26.38 54.20
C ALA A 313 -48.53 27.17 53.21
N THR A 314 -48.15 28.41 53.56
CA THR A 314 -47.22 29.21 52.74
C THR A 314 -45.81 28.62 52.76
N ARG A 315 -45.32 28.13 53.90
CA ARG A 315 -44.05 27.39 53.97
C ARG A 315 -44.04 26.14 53.10
N ALA A 316 -45.12 25.35 53.11
CA ALA A 316 -45.23 24.15 52.28
C ALA A 316 -45.15 24.50 50.78
N ARG A 317 -45.87 25.54 50.33
CA ARG A 317 -45.79 26.04 48.95
C ARG A 317 -44.39 26.51 48.58
N CYS A 318 -43.73 27.29 49.44
CA CYS A 318 -42.36 27.72 49.18
C CYS A 318 -41.37 26.56 49.11
N MET A 319 -41.58 25.49 49.89
CA MET A 319 -40.77 24.28 49.81
C MET A 319 -40.98 23.53 48.49
N GLU A 320 -42.23 23.37 48.06
CA GLU A 320 -42.56 22.77 46.75
C GLU A 320 -41.95 23.57 45.59
N GLU A 321 -42.07 24.91 45.61
CA GLU A 321 -41.45 25.79 44.62
C GLU A 321 -39.93 25.65 44.61
N LYS A 322 -39.30 25.60 45.79
CA LYS A 322 -37.85 25.40 45.91
C LYS A 322 -37.41 24.06 45.31
N GLU A 323 -38.11 22.97 45.62
CA GLU A 323 -37.82 21.65 45.05
C GLU A 323 -37.97 21.64 43.52
N MET A 324 -39.03 22.29 43.00
CA MET A 324 -39.23 22.46 41.57
C MET A 324 -38.09 23.23 40.91
N PHE A 325 -37.63 24.34 41.51
CA PHE A 325 -36.49 25.09 40.99
C PHE A 325 -35.17 24.32 41.07
N GLU A 326 -34.96 23.52 42.12
CA GLU A 326 -33.80 22.65 42.24
C GLU A 326 -33.78 21.58 41.14
N LEU A 327 -34.93 20.97 40.84
CA LEU A 327 -35.08 20.03 39.73
C LEU A 327 -34.83 20.68 38.38
N GLN A 328 -35.36 21.89 38.13
CA GLN A 328 -35.10 22.66 36.91
C GLN A 328 -33.61 23.00 36.78
N CYS A 329 -32.97 23.44 37.86
CA CYS A 329 -31.54 23.71 37.89
C CYS A 329 -30.71 22.45 37.59
N LEU A 330 -31.11 21.28 38.12
CA LEU A 330 -30.45 20.01 37.82
C LEU A 330 -30.63 19.60 36.36
N ALA A 331 -31.81 19.80 35.77
CA ALA A 331 -32.06 19.54 34.36
C ALA A 331 -31.17 20.44 33.47
N LEU A 332 -31.18 21.76 33.71
CA LEU A 332 -30.35 22.71 32.96
C LEU A 332 -28.84 22.42 33.09
N ARG A 333 -28.37 21.97 34.25
CA ARG A 333 -26.96 21.54 34.42
C ARG A 333 -26.64 20.32 33.57
N LYS A 334 -27.55 19.34 33.51
CA LYS A 334 -27.38 18.15 32.67
C LYS A 334 -27.37 18.53 31.19
N ASP A 335 -28.27 19.41 30.76
CA ASP A 335 -28.32 19.90 29.38
C ASP A 335 -27.06 20.67 29.02
N SER A 336 -26.60 21.59 29.88
CA SER A 336 -25.34 22.32 29.69
C SER A 336 -24.16 21.35 29.55
N LYS A 337 -24.10 20.30 30.35
CA LYS A 337 -23.07 19.26 30.23
C LYS A 337 -23.17 18.52 28.89
N MET A 338 -24.37 18.08 28.50
CA MET A 338 -24.61 17.43 27.20
C MET A 338 -24.17 18.31 26.02
N TYR A 339 -24.44 19.62 26.08
CA TYR A 339 -24.00 20.54 25.04
C TYR A 339 -22.48 20.71 25.03
N LYS A 340 -21.82 20.77 26.19
CA LYS A 340 -20.36 20.80 26.28
C LYS A 340 -19.74 19.54 25.69
N ASP A 341 -20.19 18.37 26.12
CA ASP A 341 -19.70 17.08 25.63
C ASP A 341 -19.90 16.97 24.10
N ARG A 342 -21.03 17.48 23.58
CA ARG A 342 -21.29 17.54 22.13
C ARG A 342 -20.34 18.50 21.40
N ILE A 343 -20.07 19.67 21.96
CA ILE A 343 -19.13 20.65 21.37
C ILE A 343 -17.71 20.05 21.35
N GLU A 344 -17.29 19.41 22.44
CA GLU A 344 -15.99 18.72 22.52
C GLU A 344 -15.86 17.62 21.47
N ALA A 345 -16.89 16.79 21.28
CA ALA A 345 -16.89 15.78 20.23
C ALA A 345 -16.80 16.38 18.81
N ILE A 346 -17.49 17.50 18.55
CA ILE A 346 -17.40 18.19 17.26
C ILE A 346 -15.99 18.78 17.05
N LEU A 347 -15.38 19.35 18.09
CA LEU A 347 -14.01 19.88 18.03
C LEU A 347 -13.01 18.78 17.71
N GLN A 348 -13.11 17.62 18.37
CA GLN A 348 -12.27 16.45 18.07
C GLN A 348 -12.41 16.00 16.62
N GLN A 349 -13.63 15.94 16.09
CA GLN A 349 -13.87 15.61 14.68
C GLN A 349 -13.26 16.66 13.73
N MET A 350 -13.30 17.95 14.07
CA MET A 350 -12.66 18.98 13.26
C MET A 350 -11.14 18.87 13.29
N GLU A 351 -10.54 18.51 14.42
CA GLU A 351 -9.10 18.26 14.55
C GLU A 351 -8.67 17.07 13.69
N GLU A 352 -9.42 15.96 13.71
CA GLU A 352 -9.16 14.79 12.84
C GLU A 352 -9.17 15.19 11.36
N VAL A 353 -10.20 15.94 10.92
CA VAL A 353 -10.30 16.42 9.53
C VAL A 353 -9.17 17.39 9.18
N ALA A 354 -8.74 18.25 10.12
CA ALA A 354 -7.61 19.14 9.91
C ALA A 354 -6.31 18.36 9.71
N ILE A 355 -6.07 17.32 10.52
CA ILE A 355 -4.92 16.43 10.39
C ILE A 355 -4.93 15.71 9.04
N GLU A 356 -6.06 15.15 8.63
CA GLU A 356 -6.20 14.48 7.33
C GLU A 356 -5.93 15.44 6.16
N ARG A 357 -6.47 16.66 6.24
CA ARG A 357 -6.21 17.72 5.25
C ARG A 357 -4.72 18.03 5.16
N ASP A 358 -4.05 18.20 6.29
CA ASP A 358 -2.64 18.57 6.34
C ASP A 358 -1.78 17.42 5.79
N GLN A 359 -2.11 16.16 6.10
CA GLN A 359 -1.47 14.99 5.50
C GLN A 359 -1.67 14.94 3.97
N ALA A 360 -2.87 15.24 3.48
CA ALA A 360 -3.15 15.31 2.05
C ALA A 360 -2.37 16.44 1.35
N ILE A 361 -2.19 17.58 2.01
CA ILE A 361 -1.36 18.68 1.51
C ILE A 361 0.11 18.26 1.46
N MET A 362 0.65 17.68 2.54
CA MET A 362 2.03 17.23 2.60
C MET A 362 2.36 16.21 1.51
N THR A 363 1.53 15.17 1.34
CA THR A 363 1.72 14.16 0.29
C THR A 363 1.66 14.76 -1.12
N ARG A 364 0.77 15.73 -1.35
CA ARG A 364 0.69 16.46 -2.63
C ARG A 364 1.94 17.30 -2.87
N GLU A 365 2.43 18.01 -1.86
CA GLU A 365 3.65 18.82 -1.94
C GLU A 365 4.90 17.98 -2.20
N GLU A 366 5.01 16.81 -1.55
CA GLU A 366 6.07 15.84 -1.81
C GLU A 366 6.06 15.37 -3.27
N LEU A 367 4.88 15.03 -3.81
CA LEU A 367 4.75 14.66 -5.21
C LEU A 367 5.13 15.82 -6.13
N HIS A 368 4.67 17.04 -5.86
CA HIS A 368 5.05 18.22 -6.66
C HIS A 368 6.56 18.47 -6.62
N ALA A 369 7.21 18.32 -5.47
CA ALA A 369 8.65 18.46 -5.33
C ALA A 369 9.40 17.39 -6.16
N GLN A 370 8.92 16.14 -6.15
CA GLN A 370 9.47 15.06 -6.98
C GLN A 370 9.30 15.34 -8.47
N HIS A 371 8.15 15.86 -8.90
CA HIS A 371 7.90 16.23 -10.29
C HIS A 371 8.79 17.40 -10.72
N ALA A 372 8.98 18.41 -9.86
CA ALA A 372 9.88 19.52 -10.13
C ALA A 372 11.33 19.06 -10.32
N ARG A 373 11.82 18.15 -9.46
CA ARG A 373 13.14 17.52 -9.61
C ARG A 373 13.26 16.75 -10.92
N SER A 374 12.26 15.93 -11.25
CA SER A 374 12.26 15.18 -12.51
C SER A 374 12.29 16.10 -13.73
N LEU A 375 11.57 17.22 -13.70
CA LEU A 375 11.61 18.21 -14.78
C LEU A 375 13.00 18.86 -14.89
N GLN A 376 13.61 19.23 -13.77
CA GLN A 376 14.99 19.77 -13.74
C GLN A 376 15.98 18.77 -14.35
N ASP A 377 15.89 17.49 -13.99
CA ASP A 377 16.74 16.44 -14.55
C ASP A 377 16.52 16.28 -16.07
N LYS A 378 15.26 16.31 -16.52
CA LYS A 378 14.93 16.27 -17.97
C LYS A 378 15.51 17.48 -18.70
N ASP A 379 15.45 18.66 -18.12
CA ASP A 379 16.02 19.86 -18.72
C ASP A 379 17.55 19.85 -18.72
N ALA A 380 18.18 19.28 -17.70
CA ALA A 380 19.63 19.04 -17.68
C ALA A 380 20.04 18.06 -18.80
N LEU A 381 19.32 16.94 -18.96
CA LEU A 381 19.57 15.99 -20.05
C LEU A 381 19.34 16.62 -21.42
N ARG A 382 18.30 17.44 -21.59
CA ARG A 382 18.06 18.18 -22.83
C ARG A 382 19.21 19.13 -23.16
N LYS A 383 19.80 19.79 -22.17
CA LYS A 383 21.00 20.63 -22.37
C LYS A 383 22.18 19.79 -22.84
N GLN A 384 22.46 18.67 -22.17
CA GLN A 384 23.54 17.75 -22.58
C GLN A 384 23.34 17.22 -24.00
N VAL A 385 22.11 16.89 -24.40
CA VAL A 385 21.81 16.46 -25.77
C VAL A 385 22.11 17.59 -26.77
N ARG A 386 21.72 18.84 -26.47
CA ARG A 386 22.04 19.98 -27.35
C ARG A 386 23.54 20.19 -27.46
N GLU A 387 24.27 20.18 -26.34
CA GLU A 387 25.73 20.29 -26.32
C GLU A 387 26.39 19.18 -27.15
N LEU A 388 25.93 17.94 -27.02
CA LEU A 388 26.43 16.82 -27.83
C LEU A 388 26.10 16.99 -29.32
N SER A 389 24.89 17.45 -29.66
CA SER A 389 24.52 17.77 -31.04
C SER A 389 25.40 18.87 -31.62
N GLU A 390 25.65 19.95 -30.88
CA GLU A 390 26.56 21.02 -31.28
C GLU A 390 27.98 20.47 -31.54
N THR A 391 28.51 19.63 -30.65
CA THR A 391 29.84 19.01 -30.87
C THR A 391 29.85 18.05 -32.06
N ALA A 392 28.75 17.36 -32.34
CA ALA A 392 28.64 16.48 -33.50
C ALA A 392 28.62 17.28 -34.81
N ASP A 393 27.87 18.38 -34.84
CA ASP A 393 27.81 19.29 -35.98
C ASP A 393 29.19 19.94 -36.23
N GLU A 394 29.90 20.35 -35.17
CA GLU A 394 31.28 20.87 -35.27
C GLU A 394 32.25 19.83 -35.87
N LEU A 395 32.19 18.59 -35.40
CA LEU A 395 33.02 17.50 -35.94
C LEU A 395 32.66 17.19 -37.40
N GLN A 396 31.38 17.24 -37.75
CA GLN A 396 30.92 17.03 -39.12
C GLN A 396 31.42 18.15 -40.06
N LEU A 397 31.39 19.40 -39.61
CA LEU A 397 32.00 20.53 -40.34
C LEU A 397 33.51 20.33 -40.52
N GLN A 398 34.22 19.87 -39.49
CA GLN A 398 35.65 19.57 -39.59
C GLN A 398 35.92 18.44 -40.58
N LEU A 399 35.10 17.39 -40.60
CA LEU A 399 35.21 16.30 -41.58
C LEU A 399 35.05 16.83 -43.01
N PHE A 400 33.99 17.61 -43.29
CA PHE A 400 33.80 18.19 -44.62
C PHE A 400 34.97 19.10 -45.06
N GLN A 401 35.56 19.86 -44.14
CA GLN A 401 36.76 20.66 -44.44
C GLN A 401 37.95 19.77 -44.82
N ARG A 402 38.17 18.67 -44.10
CA ARG A 402 39.26 17.72 -44.39
C ARG A 402 39.03 16.98 -45.70
N GLU A 403 37.80 16.53 -45.97
CA GLU A 403 37.42 15.92 -47.24
C GLU A 403 37.63 16.90 -48.41
N GLY A 404 37.24 18.16 -48.27
CA GLY A 404 37.51 19.20 -49.26
C GLY A 404 39.01 19.44 -49.50
N GLN A 405 39.82 19.44 -48.44
CA GLN A 405 41.29 19.53 -48.56
C GLN A 405 41.90 18.31 -49.26
N LEU A 406 41.40 17.10 -48.96
CA LEU A 406 41.81 15.85 -49.61
C LEU A 406 41.45 15.87 -51.09
N LEU A 407 40.21 16.20 -51.45
CA LEU A 407 39.77 16.31 -52.85
C LEU A 407 40.60 17.34 -53.62
N ALA A 408 40.93 18.49 -53.00
CA ALA A 408 41.80 19.48 -53.62
C ALA A 408 43.24 18.95 -53.82
N ALA A 409 43.77 18.17 -52.88
CA ALA A 409 45.08 17.53 -53.01
C ALA A 409 45.09 16.44 -54.08
N GLU A 410 44.06 15.59 -54.12
CA GLU A 410 43.85 14.59 -55.17
C GLU A 410 43.73 15.25 -56.54
N GLY A 411 42.97 16.35 -56.65
CA GLY A 411 42.86 17.13 -57.87
C GLY A 411 44.23 17.64 -58.34
N ARG A 412 45.04 18.23 -57.45
CA ARG A 412 46.42 18.67 -57.77
C ARG A 412 47.31 17.52 -58.22
N LEU A 413 47.20 16.36 -57.58
CA LEU A 413 47.96 15.17 -57.96
C LEU A 413 47.54 14.67 -59.35
N ARG A 414 46.23 14.65 -59.65
CA ARG A 414 45.72 14.28 -60.99
C ARG A 414 46.20 15.25 -62.07
N TRP A 415 46.22 16.56 -61.79
CA TRP A 415 46.79 17.55 -62.71
C TRP A 415 48.28 17.32 -62.96
N GLN A 416 49.05 17.09 -61.89
CA GLN A 416 50.49 16.77 -62.02
C GLN A 416 50.71 15.47 -62.80
N GLN A 417 49.86 14.45 -62.61
CA GLN A 417 49.91 13.19 -63.37
C GLN A 417 49.57 13.41 -64.85
N LEU A 418 48.56 14.23 -65.18
CA LEU A 418 48.24 14.61 -66.55
C LEU A 418 49.39 15.37 -67.20
N ASP A 419 49.98 16.35 -66.51
CA ASP A 419 51.12 17.12 -67.02
C ASP A 419 52.36 16.23 -67.22
N THR A 420 52.56 15.22 -66.36
CA THR A 420 53.64 14.22 -66.52
C THR A 420 53.35 13.24 -67.67
N SER A 421 52.08 12.89 -67.91
CA SER A 421 51.67 12.07 -69.06
C SER A 421 51.75 12.83 -70.39
N VAL A 422 51.42 14.12 -70.42
CA VAL A 422 51.55 15.00 -71.60
C VAL A 422 53.02 15.18 -71.99
N LEU A 423 53.96 15.18 -71.04
CA LEU A 423 55.40 15.18 -71.32
C LEU A 423 55.98 13.82 -71.78
N SER A 424 55.17 12.75 -71.81
CA SER A 424 55.59 11.40 -72.23
C SER A 424 54.93 10.91 -73.53
N SER A 425 54.10 11.75 -74.17
CA SER A 425 53.30 11.41 -75.36
C SER A 425 53.62 12.34 -76.53
N ASP A 426 54.90 12.50 -76.86
CA ASP A 426 55.31 12.94 -78.19
C ASP A 426 55.80 11.70 -78.95
N LEU A 427 54.92 11.12 -79.79
CA LEU A 427 55.21 10.53 -81.11
C LEU A 427 53.96 9.81 -81.68
N GLU A 428 53.69 10.08 -82.96
CA GLU A 428 52.72 9.44 -83.90
C GLU A 428 51.32 10.11 -84.07
N ASP A 429 51.35 11.21 -84.85
CA ASP A 429 50.64 11.52 -86.11
C ASP A 429 49.34 10.77 -86.53
N GLY A 430 48.39 11.50 -87.15
CA GLY A 430 47.43 10.88 -88.08
C GLY A 430 45.96 11.37 -88.21
N SER A 431 45.72 12.65 -88.56
CA SER A 431 44.65 13.13 -89.50
C SER A 431 43.12 13.11 -89.14
N PRO A 432 42.32 14.12 -89.60
CA PRO A 432 40.92 14.32 -89.20
C PRO A 432 39.84 13.97 -90.26
N ARG A 433 38.57 14.01 -89.81
CA ARG A 433 37.24 13.91 -90.49
C ARG A 433 36.58 12.52 -90.51
N ASN A 434 35.43 12.38 -89.85
CA ASN A 434 34.11 12.53 -90.49
C ASN A 434 32.98 12.53 -89.45
N SER A 435 31.94 13.29 -89.79
CA SER A 435 30.68 13.59 -89.10
C SER A 435 29.82 12.35 -88.80
N GLN A 436 29.09 12.34 -87.67
CA GLN A 436 27.65 12.06 -87.64
C GLN A 436 27.02 12.26 -86.23
N GLU A 437 26.03 13.16 -86.22
CA GLU A 437 24.74 13.09 -85.52
C GLU A 437 24.68 13.28 -83.99
N LEU A 438 24.36 14.54 -83.65
CA LEU A 438 23.71 14.97 -82.41
C LEU A 438 22.21 14.67 -82.45
N SER A 439 21.65 14.23 -81.32
CA SER A 439 20.23 14.36 -81.00
C SER A 439 20.09 14.78 -79.54
N LEU A 440 19.70 16.04 -79.33
CA LEU A 440 18.97 16.57 -78.17
C LEU A 440 17.50 16.05 -78.21
N PRO A 441 16.61 16.20 -77.19
CA PRO A 441 16.47 17.31 -76.22
C PRO A 441 16.07 16.82 -74.78
N GLN A 442 15.77 17.60 -73.72
CA GLN A 442 14.86 18.75 -73.59
C GLN A 442 14.87 19.24 -72.11
N ASP A 443 15.27 20.50 -71.86
CA ASP A 443 14.45 21.62 -71.31
C ASP A 443 13.29 21.29 -70.32
N LEU A 444 12.95 22.04 -69.25
CA LEU A 444 13.27 23.38 -68.72
C LEU A 444 12.58 23.56 -67.32
N GLU A 445 13.19 24.40 -66.47
CA GLU A 445 12.62 25.47 -65.59
C GLU A 445 11.61 25.15 -64.46
N GLU A 446 11.95 25.48 -63.20
CA GLU A 446 11.71 26.75 -62.44
C GLU A 446 10.26 26.90 -61.95
N ASP A 447 10.05 27.01 -60.62
CA ASP A 447 9.95 28.34 -60.00
C ASP A 447 9.68 28.30 -58.49
N ALA A 448 10.05 29.41 -57.85
CA ALA A 448 9.98 29.66 -56.42
C ALA A 448 8.65 30.32 -55.97
N GLN A 449 8.49 30.38 -54.64
CA GLN A 449 7.75 31.38 -53.82
C GLN A 449 6.39 31.04 -53.19
N LEU A 450 6.44 30.98 -51.83
CA LEU A 450 5.61 31.69 -50.84
C LEU A 450 4.07 31.71 -50.98
N SER A 451 3.35 31.22 -49.95
CA SER A 451 2.46 32.05 -49.10
C SER A 451 1.50 31.21 -48.21
N ASP A 452 1.61 31.45 -46.90
CA ASP A 452 0.58 31.72 -45.88
C ASP A 452 -0.83 31.04 -45.88
N LYS A 453 -1.21 30.62 -44.66
CA LYS A 453 -2.56 30.43 -44.05
C LYS A 453 -3.35 29.13 -44.23
N GLY A 454 -3.53 28.46 -43.08
CA GLY A 454 -4.86 28.14 -42.54
C GLY A 454 -5.38 26.71 -42.76
N GLY A 455 -5.51 25.93 -41.67
CA GLY A 455 -6.50 24.83 -41.62
C GLY A 455 -7.92 25.38 -41.38
N PRO A 456 -8.97 24.56 -41.16
CA PRO A 456 -9.01 23.10 -41.00
C PRO A 456 -10.18 22.39 -41.76
N ALA A 457 -10.33 21.08 -41.54
CA ALA A 457 -11.59 20.29 -41.48
C ALA A 457 -11.75 19.10 -42.47
N ILE A 458 -11.92 17.91 -41.86
CA ILE A 458 -13.01 16.92 -42.08
C ILE A 458 -13.14 16.39 -43.52
N ARG A 459 -12.77 15.14 -43.84
CA ARG A 459 -13.57 13.88 -43.77
C ARG A 459 -12.75 12.87 -44.61
N GLU A 460 -12.69 11.55 -44.47
CA GLU A 460 -13.56 10.54 -43.88
C GLU A 460 -12.72 9.23 -43.88
N SER A 461 -12.75 8.48 -42.79
CA SER A 461 -12.20 7.12 -42.69
C SER A 461 -12.98 6.13 -43.57
N PRO A 462 -12.61 4.83 -43.66
CA PRO A 462 -13.04 3.92 -42.59
C PRO A 462 -12.07 2.77 -42.22
N GLU A 463 -12.17 2.37 -40.95
CA GLU A 463 -12.17 0.98 -40.42
C GLU A 463 -10.87 0.14 -40.56
N GLN A 464 -10.30 -0.49 -39.51
CA GLN A 464 -10.89 -1.34 -38.47
C GLN A 464 -9.81 -1.71 -37.39
N PRO A 465 -10.08 -2.50 -36.32
CA PRO A 465 -9.88 -2.06 -34.93
C PRO A 465 -8.86 -2.87 -34.12
N PHE A 466 -8.38 -2.26 -33.03
CA PHE A 466 -7.73 -2.94 -31.90
C PHE A 466 -8.71 -3.84 -31.15
N VAL A 467 -8.33 -5.09 -30.87
CA VAL A 467 -8.90 -5.90 -29.78
C VAL A 467 -7.81 -6.61 -28.98
N ALA A 468 -8.00 -6.49 -27.67
CA ALA A 468 -7.28 -7.04 -26.55
C ALA A 468 -6.88 -8.51 -26.67
N LEU A 469 -5.70 -8.80 -26.12
CA LEU A 469 -5.26 -10.13 -25.72
C LEU A 469 -6.22 -10.70 -24.65
N GLN A 470 -7.20 -11.50 -25.07
CA GLN A 470 -7.83 -12.49 -24.22
C GLN A 470 -7.11 -13.82 -24.39
N LYS A 471 -6.60 -14.29 -23.25
CA LYS A 471 -5.93 -15.55 -23.06
C LYS A 471 -7.02 -16.57 -22.80
N ASP A 472 -7.23 -17.51 -23.72
CA ASP A 472 -8.01 -18.70 -23.43
C ASP A 472 -7.29 -19.98 -23.86
N ARG A 473 -7.38 -20.94 -22.93
CA ARG A 473 -6.71 -22.25 -22.86
C ARG A 473 -7.27 -23.23 -23.87
N LEU A 474 -6.42 -24.14 -24.36
CA LEU A 474 -6.62 -25.61 -24.50
C LEU A 474 -5.22 -26.20 -24.79
N SER A 475 -4.73 -27.38 -24.39
CA SER A 475 -5.17 -28.50 -23.55
C SER A 475 -4.03 -29.54 -23.65
N LEU A 476 -3.50 -30.09 -22.56
CA LEU A 476 -2.84 -31.41 -22.56
C LEU A 476 -3.06 -32.13 -21.20
N THR A 477 -3.11 -33.45 -21.31
CA THR A 477 -3.72 -34.51 -20.51
C THR A 477 -2.95 -34.93 -19.23
N PRO A 478 -3.46 -35.89 -18.42
CA PRO A 478 -3.27 -35.98 -16.97
C PRO A 478 -2.24 -37.02 -16.53
N LYS A 479 -1.74 -36.92 -15.29
CA LYS A 479 -1.68 -38.04 -14.32
C LYS A 479 -1.14 -37.63 -12.93
N ASP A 480 -1.86 -38.13 -11.94
CA ASP A 480 -1.48 -38.62 -10.61
C ASP A 480 -0.99 -37.71 -9.46
N ALA A 481 -1.78 -37.86 -8.38
CA ALA A 481 -1.45 -37.91 -6.95
C ALA A 481 -1.27 -36.60 -6.16
N GLY A 482 -2.21 -36.36 -5.23
CA GLY A 482 -2.00 -35.51 -4.05
C GLY A 482 -3.29 -34.88 -3.47
N LEU A 483 -3.91 -35.55 -2.51
CA LEU A 483 -5.09 -35.13 -1.74
C LEU A 483 -4.83 -33.87 -0.88
N SER A 484 -5.79 -32.92 -0.86
CA SER A 484 -6.33 -32.26 0.37
C SER A 484 -7.14 -30.98 0.07
N GLY A 485 -8.44 -30.98 0.43
CA GLY A 485 -9.16 -29.78 0.93
C GLY A 485 -9.93 -28.90 -0.06
N GLY A 486 -11.07 -29.36 -0.62
CA GLY A 486 -12.03 -28.51 -1.31
C GLY A 486 -13.16 -28.01 -0.38
N GLU A 487 -13.38 -26.69 -0.31
CA GLU A 487 -14.59 -26.11 0.30
C GLU A 487 -15.84 -26.33 -0.58
N PRO A 488 -17.05 -26.52 0.01
CA PRO A 488 -18.27 -26.80 -0.74
C PRO A 488 -18.93 -25.54 -1.36
N PRO A 489 -19.68 -25.69 -2.47
CA PRO A 489 -20.20 -24.61 -3.32
C PRO A 489 -21.39 -23.81 -2.75
N GLU A 490 -21.78 -24.01 -1.48
CA GLU A 490 -22.94 -23.33 -0.88
C GLU A 490 -22.64 -21.90 -0.42
N LYS A 491 -21.39 -21.62 0.00
CA LYS A 491 -21.00 -20.29 0.50
C LYS A 491 -21.02 -19.21 -0.59
N GLU A 492 -20.84 -19.57 -1.84
CA GLU A 492 -20.85 -18.62 -2.96
C GLU A 492 -22.28 -18.21 -3.37
N LYS A 493 -23.26 -19.13 -3.28
CA LYS A 493 -24.69 -18.80 -3.45
C LYS A 493 -25.21 -17.91 -2.34
N GLY A 494 -24.74 -18.10 -1.10
CA GLY A 494 -25.06 -17.23 0.04
C GLY A 494 -24.53 -15.79 -0.13
N ARG A 495 -23.31 -15.62 -0.64
CA ARG A 495 -22.73 -14.30 -0.92
C ARG A 495 -23.46 -13.54 -2.04
N ARG A 496 -23.92 -14.24 -3.08
CA ARG A 496 -24.69 -13.61 -4.18
C ARG A 496 -26.08 -13.16 -3.71
N ARG A 497 -26.79 -14.00 -2.92
CA ARG A 497 -28.09 -13.63 -2.32
C ARG A 497 -28.00 -12.46 -1.34
N LEU A 498 -26.91 -12.37 -0.57
CA LEU A 498 -26.71 -11.27 0.37
C LEU A 498 -26.44 -9.95 -0.39
N LYS A 499 -25.67 -9.99 -1.49
CA LYS A 499 -25.36 -8.80 -2.30
C LYS A 499 -26.59 -8.24 -3.01
N GLU A 500 -27.47 -9.09 -3.54
CA GLU A 500 -28.77 -8.68 -4.09
C GLU A 500 -29.70 -8.08 -3.03
N SER A 501 -29.67 -8.59 -1.80
CA SER A 501 -30.48 -8.06 -0.69
C SER A 501 -30.05 -6.63 -0.30
N PHE A 502 -28.73 -6.37 -0.27
CA PHE A 502 -28.20 -5.03 0.02
C PHE A 502 -28.48 -4.02 -1.09
N GLU A 503 -28.37 -4.41 -2.36
CA GLU A 503 -28.73 -3.54 -3.49
C GLU A 503 -30.24 -3.24 -3.54
N ASN A 504 -31.09 -4.22 -3.24
CA ASN A 504 -32.53 -4.03 -3.12
C ASN A 504 -32.91 -3.14 -1.92
N TYR A 505 -32.17 -3.22 -0.80
CA TYR A 505 -32.36 -2.33 0.35
C TYR A 505 -31.96 -0.88 0.03
N ARG A 506 -30.85 -0.67 -0.70
CA ARG A 506 -30.45 0.67 -1.19
C ARG A 506 -31.48 1.25 -2.15
N ARG A 507 -31.98 0.47 -3.12
CA ARG A 507 -33.02 0.92 -4.07
C ARG A 507 -34.33 1.26 -3.36
N LYS A 508 -34.79 0.44 -2.39
CA LYS A 508 -36.00 0.74 -1.59
C LYS A 508 -35.85 2.00 -0.73
N ARG A 509 -34.66 2.27 -0.18
CA ARG A 509 -34.39 3.51 0.59
C ARG A 509 -34.37 4.76 -0.29
N ALA A 510 -33.81 4.67 -1.50
CA ALA A 510 -33.80 5.77 -2.46
C ALA A 510 -35.23 6.14 -2.91
N LEU A 511 -36.09 5.15 -3.16
CA LEU A 511 -37.49 5.37 -3.53
C LEU A 511 -38.33 5.99 -2.40
N ARG A 512 -38.07 5.62 -1.13
CA ARG A 512 -38.74 6.25 0.04
C ARG A 512 -38.30 7.70 0.26
N LYS A 513 -37.04 8.05 -0.03
CA LYS A 513 -36.58 9.45 0.00
C LYS A 513 -37.27 10.32 -1.06
N MET A 514 -37.55 9.77 -2.25
CA MET A 514 -38.33 10.49 -3.27
C MET A 514 -39.80 10.65 -2.91
N GLN A 515 -40.43 9.64 -2.28
CA GLN A 515 -41.83 9.75 -1.85
C GLN A 515 -42.04 10.73 -0.68
N HIS A 516 -41.06 10.89 0.22
CA HIS A 516 -41.15 11.87 1.30
C HIS A 516 -40.80 13.30 0.85
N GLY A 517 -39.95 13.46 -0.18
CA GLY A 517 -39.68 14.78 -0.77
C GLY A 517 -40.85 15.38 -1.53
N ALA A 518 -41.75 14.56 -2.07
CA ALA A 518 -42.91 15.02 -2.86
C ALA A 518 -44.18 15.33 -2.03
N ARG A 519 -44.21 14.98 -0.73
CA ARG A 519 -45.38 15.18 0.15
C ARG A 519 -45.23 16.34 1.14
N GLN A 520 -44.17 17.13 1.03
CA GLN A 520 -43.85 18.20 1.99
C GLN A 520 -44.04 19.61 1.43
N GLY A 521 -44.86 19.75 0.38
CA GLY A 521 -45.16 21.02 -0.27
C GLY A 521 -46.63 21.12 -0.67
N GLU A 522 -47.53 21.06 0.30
CA GLU A 522 -48.92 21.55 0.21
C GLU A 522 -49.57 21.35 1.57
N VAL A 523 -49.59 22.38 2.41
CA VAL A 523 -50.61 22.54 3.46
C VAL A 523 -50.98 24.01 3.52
N ASP A 524 -52.25 24.24 3.26
CA ASP A 524 -52.96 25.50 3.11
C ASP A 524 -52.94 26.39 4.35
N TRP A 525 -52.86 27.69 4.11
CA TRP A 525 -53.13 28.75 5.08
C TRP A 525 -54.57 29.24 4.91
N GLU A 526 -55.49 28.82 5.77
CA GLU A 526 -56.76 29.53 5.97
C GLU A 526 -57.16 29.62 7.47
N ASN A 527 -57.05 30.86 7.97
CA ASN A 527 -57.90 31.59 8.92
C ASN A 527 -58.93 30.84 9.77
N THR A 528 -58.86 30.99 11.11
CA THR A 528 -60.03 31.41 11.93
C THR A 528 -59.61 32.03 13.29
N THR A 529 -59.76 33.35 13.37
CA THR A 529 -60.38 34.20 14.41
C THR A 529 -60.41 33.82 15.92
N GLY A 530 -60.04 34.79 16.78
CA GLY A 530 -60.52 34.98 18.16
C GLY A 530 -59.43 35.37 19.17
N SER A 531 -59.03 36.66 19.29
CA SER A 531 -59.48 37.63 20.32
C SER A 531 -59.29 37.17 21.77
N ASP A 532 -58.32 37.75 22.50
CA ASP A 532 -58.63 38.71 23.57
C ASP A 532 -57.36 39.49 24.01
N ASN A 533 -57.56 40.77 24.32
CA ASN A 533 -56.55 41.72 24.77
C ASN A 533 -56.30 41.58 26.28
N THR A 534 -55.08 41.88 26.73
CA THR A 534 -54.90 42.80 27.86
C THR A 534 -53.47 43.33 27.87
N ASP A 535 -53.36 44.62 27.58
CA ASP A 535 -52.25 45.46 27.97
C ASP A 535 -52.14 45.50 29.51
N THR A 536 -50.92 45.48 30.02
CA THR A 536 -50.53 46.35 31.13
C THR A 536 -49.04 46.66 31.01
N GLU A 537 -48.78 47.93 30.69
CA GLU A 537 -47.61 48.72 31.07
C GLU A 537 -47.21 48.45 32.53
N GLY A 538 -45.97 48.59 32.99
CA GLY A 538 -44.76 49.14 32.41
C GLY A 538 -43.75 49.38 33.53
N SER A 539 -42.45 49.29 33.21
CA SER A 539 -41.33 50.11 33.69
C SER A 539 -40.02 49.53 33.18
#